data_AF-A0A2X3F807-F1
#
_entry.id   AF-A0A2X3F807-F1
#
_cell.length_a   1.000
_cell.length_b   1.000
_cell.length_c   1.000
_cell.angle_alpha   90.00
_cell.angle_beta   90.00
_cell.angle_gamma   90.00
#
_symmetry.space_group_name_H-M   'P 1'
#
loop_
_entity.id
_entity.type
_entity.pdbx_description
1 polymer ?
#
loop_
_entity_poly.entity_id
_entity_poly.type
_entity_poly.pdbx_seq_one_letter_code
_entity_poly.pdbx_strand_id
1 'polypeptide(L)' 'MVVDDDVAVKDSLYTAGRRGVANTVLIEKLVGAAAERGDSLEACAELGRRLNNLGHSIGIALAPAPYRLPGSLLYAER' A
#
# COMPACT_ATOMS: atom_id res chain seq x y z
N MET A 1 -9.73 -7.76 1.56
CA MET A 1 -8.54 -7.94 0.69
C MET A 1 -7.37 -7.25 1.37
N VAL A 2 -6.15 -7.75 1.20
CA VAL A 2 -4.91 -7.07 1.61
C VAL A 2 -4.23 -6.52 0.36
N VAL A 3 -3.74 -5.27 0.43
CA VAL A 3 -3.03 -4.61 -0.68
C VAL A 3 -1.54 -4.87 -0.54
N ASP A 4 -0.87 -5.25 -1.64
CA ASP A 4 0.54 -5.66 -1.65
C ASP A 4 1.27 -5.16 -2.92
N ASP A 5 1.04 -3.89 -3.27
CA ASP A 5 1.44 -3.25 -4.52
C ASP A 5 2.92 -2.82 -4.58
N ASP A 6 3.66 -2.84 -3.48
CA ASP A 6 5.07 -2.43 -3.48
C ASP A 6 5.98 -3.46 -4.14
N VAL A 7 6.58 -3.14 -5.29
CA VAL A 7 7.50 -4.02 -6.02
C VAL A 7 8.96 -3.93 -5.55
N ALA A 8 9.30 -3.01 -4.64
CA ALA A 8 10.69 -2.71 -4.31
C ALA A 8 11.42 -3.88 -3.62
N VAL A 9 10.73 -4.60 -2.73
CA VAL A 9 11.29 -5.71 -1.95
C VAL A 9 10.21 -6.75 -1.65
N LYS A 10 10.56 -8.03 -1.79
CA LYS A 10 9.77 -9.17 -1.30
C LYS A 10 10.39 -9.62 0.02
N ASP A 11 9.60 -9.55 1.10
CA ASP A 11 10.01 -9.76 2.50
C ASP A 11 10.89 -8.64 3.08
N SER A 12 10.31 -7.82 3.97
CA SER A 12 11.01 -6.72 4.65
C SER A 12 11.02 -6.92 6.17
N LEU A 13 11.74 -6.07 6.90
CA LEU A 13 11.83 -6.09 8.38
C LEU A 13 10.46 -6.17 9.08
N TYR A 14 9.38 -5.72 8.44
CA TYR A 14 8.05 -5.61 9.04
C TYR A 14 6.93 -6.24 8.18
N THR A 15 7.26 -7.03 7.15
CA THR A 15 6.24 -7.61 6.25
C THR A 15 6.68 -8.97 5.71
N ALA A 16 5.83 -9.98 5.87
CA ALA A 16 5.90 -11.21 5.08
C ALA A 16 5.15 -10.98 3.75
N GLY A 17 5.85 -11.11 2.62
CA GLY A 17 5.36 -10.72 1.31
C GLY A 17 5.71 -9.28 0.92
N ARG A 18 4.90 -8.68 0.04
CA ARG A 18 5.05 -7.29 -0.41
C ARG A 18 4.27 -6.34 0.48
N ARG A 19 4.71 -5.08 0.56
CA ARG A 19 4.03 -4.03 1.34
C ARG A 19 2.86 -3.45 0.56
N GLY A 20 1.81 -3.04 1.26
CA GLY A 20 0.77 -2.16 0.72
C GLY A 20 1.19 -0.70 0.88
N VAL A 21 1.18 0.06 -0.21
CA VAL A 21 1.61 1.48 -0.27
C VAL A 21 0.58 2.30 -1.06
N ALA A 22 1.02 3.15 -1.99
CA ALA A 22 0.21 4.18 -2.64
C ALA A 22 -1.01 3.65 -3.41
N ASN A 23 -0.96 2.44 -3.98
CA ASN A 23 -2.10 1.90 -4.73
C ASN A 23 -3.33 1.67 -3.84
N THR A 24 -3.15 1.57 -2.53
CA THR A 24 -4.25 1.46 -1.56
C THR A 24 -5.28 2.57 -1.76
N VAL A 25 -4.83 3.82 -1.91
CA VAL A 25 -5.74 4.98 -2.05
C VAL A 25 -6.53 4.92 -3.36
N LEU A 26 -5.92 4.43 -4.44
CA LEU A 26 -6.60 4.27 -5.73
C LEU A 26 -7.68 3.18 -5.65
N ILE A 27 -7.35 2.05 -5.02
CA ILE A 27 -8.29 0.96 -4.77
C ILE A 27 -9.43 1.43 -3.89
N GLU A 28 -9.15 2.10 -2.77
CA GLU A 28 -10.15 2.65 -1.86
C GLU A 28 -11.12 3.57 -2.60
N LYS A 29 -10.61 4.43 -3.48
CA LYS A 29 -11.47 5.37 -4.21
C LYS A 29 -12.35 4.67 -5.24
N LEU A 30 -11.80 3.72 -6.01
CA LEU A 30 -12.54 3.01 -7.05
C LEU A 30 -13.57 2.04 -6.46
N VAL A 31 -13.19 1.28 -5.44
CA VAL A 31 -14.10 0.37 -4.73
C VAL A 31 -15.13 1.17 -3.94
N GLY A 32 -14.75 2.28 -3.31
CA GLY A 32 -15.70 3.19 -2.65
C GLY A 32 -16.74 3.76 -3.61
N ALA A 33 -16.34 4.13 -4.84
CA ALA A 33 -17.27 4.56 -5.87
C ALA A 33 -18.18 3.43 -6.39
N ALA A 34 -17.71 2.18 -6.39
CA ALA A 34 -18.53 1.02 -6.70
C ALA A 34 -19.57 0.75 -5.60
N ALA A 35 -19.15 0.84 -4.34
CA ALA A 35 -20.05 0.71 -3.19
C ALA A 35 -21.13 1.80 -3.19
N GLU A 36 -20.75 3.06 -3.43
CA GLU A 36 -21.70 4.19 -3.51
C GLU A 36 -22.72 4.04 -4.64
N ARG A 37 -22.31 3.43 -5.77
CA ARG A 37 -23.22 3.10 -6.88
C ARG A 37 -24.23 2.01 -6.52
N GLY A 38 -24.02 1.29 -5.43
CA GLY A 38 -24.88 0.19 -4.96
C GLY A 38 -24.44 -1.19 -5.45
N ASP A 39 -23.20 -1.35 -5.89
CA ASP A 39 -22.65 -2.66 -6.26
C ASP A 39 -22.63 -3.59 -5.03
N SER A 40 -22.80 -4.90 -5.24
CA SER A 40 -22.81 -5.87 -4.14
C SER A 40 -21.45 -5.96 -3.43
N LEU A 41 -21.44 -6.52 -2.22
CA LEU A 41 -20.22 -6.79 -1.48
C LEU A 41 -19.25 -7.67 -2.28
N GLU A 42 -19.76 -8.70 -2.94
CA GLU A 42 -18.99 -9.61 -3.80
C GLU A 42 -18.38 -8.86 -4.98
N ALA A 43 -19.15 -7.99 -5.64
CA ALA A 43 -18.67 -7.18 -6.76
C ALA A 43 -17.57 -6.20 -6.32
N CYS A 44 -17.74 -5.55 -5.17
CA CYS A 44 -16.73 -4.66 -4.60
C CYS A 44 -15.45 -5.41 -4.22
N ALA A 45 -15.58 -6.60 -3.62
CA ALA A 45 -14.46 -7.45 -3.26
C ALA A 45 -13.71 -7.98 -4.49
N GLU A 46 -14.42 -8.35 -5.55
CA GLU A 46 -13.84 -8.77 -6.83
C GLU A 46 -13.09 -7.64 -7.52
N LEU A 47 -13.71 -6.46 -7.59
CA LEU A 47 -13.09 -5.26 -8.13
C LEU A 47 -11.79 -4.93 -7.39
N GLY A 48 -11.81 -4.96 -6.06
CA GLY A 48 -10.61 -4.75 -5.25
C GLY A 48 -9.51 -5.75 -5.62
N ARG A 49 -9.81 -7.05 -5.65
CA ARG A 49 -8.84 -8.12 -5.97
C ARG A 49 -8.24 -7.93 -7.36
N ARG A 50 -9.07 -7.57 -8.34
CA ARG A 50 -8.60 -7.24 -9.70
C ARG A 50 -7.66 -6.04 -9.70
N LEU A 51 -8.02 -4.95 -9.03
CA LEU A 51 -7.20 -3.73 -8.99
C LEU A 51 -5.86 -3.95 -8.26
N ASN A 52 -5.85 -4.75 -7.20
CA ASN A 52 -4.62 -5.10 -6.50
C ASN A 52 -3.62 -5.84 -7.38
N ASN A 53 -4.12 -6.72 -8.27
CA ASN A 53 -3.27 -7.43 -9.24
C ASN A 53 -2.80 -6.57 -10.42
N LEU A 54 -3.33 -5.35 -10.59
CA LEU A 54 -2.99 -4.44 -11.70
C LEU A 54 -2.09 -3.28 -11.25
N GLY A 55 -2.08 -2.93 -9.98
CA GLY A 55 -1.30 -1.82 -9.46
C GLY A 55 0.07 -2.24 -8.95
N HIS A 56 1.09 -1.49 -9.35
CA HIS A 56 2.47 -1.67 -8.92
C HIS A 56 3.03 -0.31 -8.51
N SER A 57 3.64 -0.25 -7.34
CA SER A 57 4.25 0.96 -6.79
C SER A 57 5.71 0.71 -6.43
N ILE A 58 6.55 1.72 -6.62
CA ILE A 58 7.94 1.76 -6.16
C ILE A 58 8.23 3.15 -5.61
N GLY A 59 8.86 3.21 -4.44
CA GLY A 59 9.21 4.46 -3.77
C GLY A 59 10.72 4.59 -3.57
N ILE A 60 11.24 5.81 -3.68
CA ILE A 60 12.61 6.17 -3.34
C ILE A 60 12.61 7.34 -2.35
N ALA A 61 13.56 7.36 -1.42
CA ALA A 61 13.76 8.46 -0.48
C ALA A 61 15.18 9.02 -0.62
N LEU A 62 15.31 10.33 -0.78
CA LEU A 62 16.60 11.04 -0.84
C LEU A 62 17.14 11.40 0.55
N ALA A 63 16.26 11.40 1.55
CA ALA A 63 16.57 11.63 2.96
C ALA A 63 15.57 10.84 3.83
N PRO A 64 15.96 10.41 5.04
CA PRO A 64 15.06 9.73 5.96
C PRO A 64 13.97 10.67 6.48
N ALA A 65 12.80 10.12 6.81
CA ALA A 65 11.76 10.90 7.48
C ALA A 65 12.23 11.30 8.89
N PRO A 66 12.02 12.57 9.31
CA PRO A 66 12.35 12.99 10.66
C PRO A 66 11.42 12.28 11.66
N TYR A 67 11.99 11.70 12.72
CA TYR A 67 11.22 11.15 13.82
C TYR A 67 11.42 12.00 15.08
N ARG A 68 10.36 12.14 15.89
CA ARG A 68 10.31 13.11 16.99
C ARG A 68 10.92 12.61 18.29
N LEU A 69 11.75 11.55 18.23
CA LEU A 69 12.55 11.11 19.38
C LEU A 69 14.00 11.64 19.25
N PRO A 70 14.62 12.11 20.36
CA PRO A 70 16.00 12.57 20.34
C PRO A 70 16.94 11.49 19.78
N GLY A 71 17.80 11.86 18.81
CA GLY A 71 18.79 10.95 18.19
C GLY A 71 18.26 10.02 17.09
N SER A 72 16.97 10.09 16.73
CA SER A 72 16.36 9.14 15.80
C SER A 72 16.16 9.72 14.39
N LEU A 73 17.16 9.55 13.51
CA LEU A 73 16.81 9.33 12.11
C LEU A 73 16.47 7.85 11.99
N LEU A 74 15.39 7.49 11.31
CA LEU A 74 14.94 6.09 11.17
C LEU A 74 15.99 5.16 10.51
N TYR A 75 17.13 5.71 10.08
CA TYR A 75 18.27 5.02 9.49
C TYR A 75 19.64 5.48 10.05
N ALA A 76 19.70 6.20 11.18
CA ALA A 76 20.94 6.87 11.66
C ALA A 76 22.08 5.96 12.16
N GLU A 77 21.91 4.64 12.26
CA GLU A 77 22.95 3.73 12.76
C GLU A 77 23.07 2.46 11.90
N ARG A 78 23.28 2.63 10.59
CA ARG A 78 23.86 1.58 9.73
C ARG A 78 24.96 2.16 8.86
#